data_AF-A0A1U9K911-F1
#
_entry.id   AF-A0A1U9K911-F1
#
_cell.length_a   1.000
_cell.length_b   1.000
_cell.length_c   1.000
_cell.angle_alpha   90.00
_cell.angle_beta   90.00
_cell.angle_gamma   90.00
#
_symmetry.space_group_name_H-M   'P 1'
#
loop_
_entity.id
_entity.type
_entity.pdbx_description
1 polymer ?
#
loop_
_entity_poly.entity_id
_entity_poly.type
_entity_poly.pdbx_seq_one_letter_code
_entity_poly.pdbx_strand_id
1 'polypeptide(L)'
;MFPLLETPFVVVPTWGTIVLEFLLFAALLAPKKYWKWFLIPGLAFHLTIAVVIGLYSFATVMFAALILFLRPFEREFQIQPLLKLFKAAPRIAHRLRKPAMKGGEIKGESG
;
A
#
# COMPACT_ATOMS: atom_id res chain seq x y z
N MET A 1 38.27 17.36 -4.63
CA MET A 1 37.02 16.59 -4.45
C MET A 1 37.33 15.17 -4.82
N PHE A 2 37.42 14.24 -3.86
CA PHE A 2 37.64 12.83 -4.21
C PHE A 2 36.41 12.31 -4.95
N PRO A 3 36.55 11.81 -6.20
CA PRO A 3 35.42 11.26 -6.91
C PRO A 3 34.97 9.98 -6.20
N LEU A 4 33.76 9.99 -5.63
CA LEU A 4 33.14 8.80 -5.01
C LEU A 4 33.12 7.59 -5.98
N LEU A 5 33.09 7.88 -7.28
CA LEU A 5 33.16 6.92 -8.38
C LEU A 5 34.46 6.12 -8.46
N GLU A 6 35.58 6.63 -7.91
CA GLU A 6 36.86 5.91 -7.90
C GLU A 6 37.08 5.10 -6.61
N THR A 7 36.14 5.20 -5.67
CA THR A 7 36.20 4.40 -4.46
C THR A 7 35.64 3.00 -4.71
N PRO A 8 36.17 1.94 -4.06
CA PRO A 8 35.61 0.59 -4.16
C PRO A 8 34.13 0.49 -3.76
N PHE A 9 33.59 1.48 -3.05
CA PHE A 9 32.19 1.54 -2.66
C PHE A 9 31.22 1.63 -3.83
N VAL A 10 31.65 2.10 -5.01
CA VAL A 10 30.82 2.14 -6.23
C VAL A 10 30.32 0.76 -6.65
N VAL A 11 31.03 -0.30 -6.26
CA VAL A 11 30.68 -1.70 -6.57
C VAL A 11 29.33 -2.08 -5.94
N VAL A 12 29.00 -1.56 -4.77
CA VAL A 12 27.78 -1.92 -4.05
C VAL A 12 26.51 -1.50 -4.80
N PRO A 13 26.30 -0.23 -5.17
CA PRO A 13 25.10 0.16 -5.93
C PRO A 13 25.11 -0.36 -7.38
N THR A 14 26.27 -0.64 -7.97
CA THR A 14 26.35 -1.11 -9.37
C THR A 14 26.11 -2.62 -9.50
N TRP A 15 26.82 -3.43 -8.74
CA TRP A 15 26.70 -4.89 -8.79
C TRP A 15 25.64 -5.42 -7.84
N GLY A 16 25.45 -4.76 -6.69
CA GLY A 16 24.44 -5.18 -5.71
C GLY A 16 23.02 -5.08 -6.25
N THR A 17 22.71 -4.04 -7.06
CA THR A 17 21.42 -3.93 -7.75
C THR A 17 21.18 -5.11 -8.67
N ILE A 18 22.16 -5.47 -9.51
CA ILE A 18 22.09 -6.63 -10.41
C ILE A 18 21.85 -7.93 -9.62
N VAL A 19 22.61 -8.16 -8.55
CA VAL A 19 22.45 -9.35 -7.71
C VAL A 19 21.04 -9.42 -7.10
N LEU A 20 20.48 -8.30 -6.61
CA LEU A 20 19.14 -8.27 -6.05
C LEU A 20 18.06 -8.55 -7.10
N GLU A 21 18.21 -8.02 -8.31
CA GLU A 21 17.31 -8.31 -9.44
C GLU A 21 17.34 -9.80 -9.83
N PHE A 22 18.54 -10.39 -9.94
CA PHE A 22 18.67 -11.83 -10.20
C PHE A 22 18.10 -12.68 -9.06
N LEU A 23 18.23 -12.23 -7.81
CA LEU A 23 17.63 -12.90 -6.66
C LEU A 23 16.10 -12.85 -6.71
N LEU A 24 15.52 -11.71 -7.10
CA LEU A 24 14.07 -11.59 -7.35
C LEU A 24 13.63 -12.48 -8.51
N PHE A 25 14.42 -12.55 -9.58
CA PHE A 25 14.17 -13.47 -10.69
C PHE A 25 14.23 -14.95 -10.25
N ALA A 26 15.17 -15.31 -9.38
CA ALA A 26 15.26 -16.66 -8.82
C ALA A 26 14.01 -17.07 -8.04
N ALA A 27 13.21 -16.10 -7.56
CA ALA A 27 11.94 -16.39 -6.92
C ALA A 27 10.92 -17.07 -7.86
N LEU A 28 11.06 -16.94 -9.19
CA LEU A 28 10.27 -17.70 -10.16
C LEU A 28 10.46 -19.21 -10.00
N LEU A 29 11.69 -19.63 -9.67
CA LEU A 29 12.06 -21.03 -9.50
C LEU A 29 11.88 -21.49 -8.04
N ALA A 30 11.72 -20.56 -7.11
CA ALA A 30 11.60 -20.87 -5.69
C ALA A 30 10.21 -21.43 -5.33
N PRO A 31 10.13 -22.41 -4.41
CA PRO A 31 8.85 -22.85 -3.87
C PRO A 31 8.09 -21.68 -3.22
N LYS A 32 6.77 -21.64 -3.40
CA LYS A 32 5.87 -20.59 -2.86
C LYS A 32 6.03 -20.32 -1.36
N LYS A 33 6.50 -21.31 -0.58
CA LYS A 33 6.84 -21.17 0.86
C LYS A 33 7.85 -20.05 1.11
N TYR A 34 8.76 -19.81 0.17
CA TYR A 34 9.85 -18.85 0.33
C TYR A 34 9.54 -17.47 -0.24
N TRP A 35 8.46 -17.28 -0.99
CA TRP A 35 8.15 -16.02 -1.68
C TRP A 35 8.10 -14.79 -0.75
N LYS A 36 7.69 -14.98 0.52
CA LYS A 36 7.73 -13.91 1.54
C LYS A 36 9.15 -13.40 1.80
N TRP A 37 10.15 -14.28 1.74
CA TRP A 37 11.57 -13.95 1.92
C TRP A 37 12.15 -13.18 0.73
N PHE A 38 11.52 -13.24 -0.44
CA PHE A 38 11.86 -12.41 -1.60
C PHE A 38 11.09 -11.08 -1.59
N LEU A 39 9.84 -11.10 -1.12
CA LEU A 39 8.96 -9.93 -1.14
C LEU A 39 9.46 -8.80 -0.23
N ILE A 40 9.88 -9.12 1.00
CA ILE A 40 10.37 -8.11 1.95
C ILE A 40 11.63 -7.39 1.41
N PRO A 41 12.72 -8.07 1.03
CA PRO A 41 13.89 -7.39 0.48
C PRO A 41 13.60 -6.72 -0.87
N GLY A 42 12.71 -7.27 -1.71
CA GLY A 42 12.28 -6.63 -2.95
C GLY A 42 11.60 -5.29 -2.72
N LEU A 43 10.68 -5.20 -1.75
CA LEU A 43 10.05 -3.93 -1.38
C LEU A 43 11.08 -2.95 -0.78
N ALA A 44 11.96 -3.42 0.09
CA ALA A 44 13.00 -2.57 0.67
C ALA A 44 13.93 -1.99 -0.42
N PHE A 45 14.33 -2.82 -1.38
CA PHE A 45 15.17 -2.43 -2.51
C PHE A 45 14.54 -1.31 -3.36
N HIS A 46 13.28 -1.47 -3.76
CA HIS A 46 12.58 -0.45 -4.55
C HIS A 46 12.28 0.81 -3.75
N LEU A 47 12.08 0.70 -2.43
CA LEU A 47 11.99 1.88 -1.56
C LEU A 47 13.33 2.65 -1.52
N THR A 48 14.46 1.94 -1.46
CA THR A 48 15.78 2.58 -1.54
C THR A 48 15.96 3.34 -2.86
N ILE A 49 15.55 2.76 -4.00
CA ILE A 49 15.58 3.44 -5.29
C ILE A 49 14.72 4.72 -5.26
N ALA A 50 13.52 4.65 -4.71
CA ALA A 50 12.62 5.80 -4.60
C ALA A 50 13.25 6.95 -3.79
N VAL A 51 13.90 6.63 -2.66
CA VAL A 51 14.48 7.63 -1.76
C VAL A 51 15.81 8.19 -2.30
N VAL A 52 16.69 7.33 -2.82
CA VAL A 52 18.03 7.72 -3.25
C VAL A 52 18.03 8.41 -4.62
N ILE A 53 17.20 7.93 -5.55
CA ILE A 53 17.18 8.40 -6.95
C ILE A 53 15.94 9.30 -7.23
N GLY A 54 14.92 9.26 -6.37
CA GLY A 54 13.70 10.07 -6.52
C GLY A 54 12.64 9.46 -7.45
N LEU A 55 12.77 8.17 -7.79
CA LEU A 55 11.89 7.49 -8.75
C LEU A 55 10.64 6.88 -8.08
N TYR A 56 9.77 7.74 -7.54
CA TYR A 56 8.57 7.31 -6.80
C TYR A 56 7.53 6.57 -7.66
N SER A 57 7.27 7.05 -8.88
CA SER A 57 6.31 6.42 -9.79
C SER A 57 6.76 5.02 -10.19
N PHE A 58 8.04 4.88 -10.54
CA PHE A 58 8.67 3.58 -10.84
C PHE A 58 8.58 2.62 -9.66
N ALA A 59 8.98 3.05 -8.46
CA ALA A 59 8.92 2.19 -7.27
C ALA A 59 7.49 1.75 -6.94
N THR A 60 6.50 2.63 -7.14
CA THR A 60 5.08 2.30 -6.94
C THR A 60 4.62 1.18 -7.87
N VAL A 61 4.98 1.26 -9.15
CA VAL A 61 4.67 0.20 -10.13
C VAL A 61 5.37 -1.11 -9.75
N MET A 62 6.64 -1.05 -9.32
CA MET A 62 7.37 -2.24 -8.90
C MET A 62 6.82 -2.88 -7.61
N PHE A 63 6.33 -2.08 -6.67
CA PHE A 63 5.60 -2.60 -5.51
C PHE A 63 4.36 -3.39 -5.92
N ALA A 64 3.56 -2.85 -6.85
CA ALA A 64 2.39 -3.54 -7.38
C ALA A 64 2.79 -4.85 -8.09
N ALA A 65 3.83 -4.80 -8.92
CA ALA A 65 4.37 -5.97 -9.62
C ALA A 65 4.85 -7.04 -8.65
N LEU A 66 5.62 -6.69 -7.61
CA LEU A 66 6.11 -7.63 -6.59
C LEU A 66 4.98 -8.27 -5.80
N ILE A 67 3.97 -7.49 -5.40
CA ILE A 67 2.81 -8.03 -4.69
C ILE A 67 2.04 -9.00 -5.59
N LEU A 68 1.89 -8.67 -6.88
CA LEU A 68 1.23 -9.56 -7.83
C LEU A 68 2.06 -10.82 -8.11
N PHE A 69 3.38 -10.67 -8.22
CA PHE A 69 4.32 -11.73 -8.56
C PHE A 69 4.52 -12.74 -7.41
N LEU A 70 4.74 -12.24 -6.19
CA LEU A 70 5.13 -13.05 -5.02
C LEU A 70 3.97 -13.36 -4.07
N ARG A 71 2.73 -13.13 -4.50
CA ARG A 71 1.54 -13.55 -3.76
C ARG A 71 0.93 -14.79 -4.43
N PRO A 72 0.70 -15.89 -3.67
CA PRO A 72 0.04 -17.07 -4.22
C PRO A 72 -1.40 -16.75 -4.64
N PHE A 73 -1.75 -17.05 -5.90
CA PHE A 73 -3.07 -16.82 -6.49
C PHE A 73 -4.20 -17.61 -5.81
N GLU A 74 -3.87 -18.74 -5.16
CA GLU A 74 -4.85 -19.57 -4.46
C GLU A 74 -5.42 -18.90 -3.20
N ARG A 75 -4.85 -17.77 -2.77
CA ARG A 75 -5.32 -17.01 -1.61
C ARG A 75 -6.24 -15.88 -2.08
N GLU A 76 -7.53 -15.99 -1.79
CA GLU A 76 -8.47 -14.89 -1.98
C GLU A 76 -8.01 -13.62 -1.25
N PHE A 77 -8.24 -12.45 -1.85
CA PHE A 77 -8.00 -11.18 -1.18
C PHE A 77 -9.08 -10.96 -0.11
N GLN A 78 -8.73 -11.09 1.17
CA GLN A 78 -9.61 -10.70 2.26
C GLN A 78 -9.66 -9.17 2.40
N ILE A 79 -10.36 -8.50 1.49
CA ILE A 79 -10.61 -7.04 1.48
C ILE A 79 -11.63 -6.59 2.53
N GLN A 80 -12.24 -7.53 3.23
CA GLN A 80 -13.23 -7.30 4.31
C GLN A 80 -12.77 -6.27 5.36
N PRO A 81 -11.52 -6.28 5.87
CA PRO A 81 -11.08 -5.31 6.87
C PRO A 81 -10.96 -3.89 6.28
N LEU A 82 -10.47 -3.77 5.05
CA LEU A 82 -10.34 -2.51 4.34
C LEU A 82 -11.71 -1.88 4.05
N LEU A 83 -12.67 -2.70 3.63
CA LEU A 83 -14.06 -2.27 3.40
C LEU A 83 -14.75 -1.80 4.69
N LYS A 84 -14.48 -2.45 5.82
CA LYS A 84 -15.00 -2.02 7.13
C LYS A 84 -14.44 -0.67 7.55
N LEU A 85 -13.15 -0.41 7.29
CA LEU A 85 -12.50 0.86 7.56
C LEU A 85 -13.10 2.00 6.71
N PHE A 86 -13.31 1.77 5.41
CA PHE A 86 -13.98 2.74 4.52
C PHE A 86 -15.44 3.01 4.90
N LYS A 87 -16.19 1.98 5.33
CA LYS A 87 -17.58 2.13 5.78
C LYS A 87 -17.71 2.79 7.15
N ALA A 88 -16.65 2.78 7.95
CA ALA A 88 -16.59 3.44 9.26
C ALA A 88 -16.29 4.95 9.17
N ALA A 89 -16.10 5.51 7.97
CA ALA A 89 -16.05 6.95 7.78
C ALA A 89 -17.34 7.59 8.33
N PRO A 90 -17.24 8.58 9.23
CA PRO A 90 -18.39 9.01 10.01
C PRO A 90 -19.41 9.69 9.10
N ARG A 91 -20.60 9.10 8.99
CA ARG A 91 -21.79 9.76 8.43
C ARG A 91 -22.17 10.94 9.34
N ILE A 92 -21.48 12.06 9.20
CA ILE A 92 -21.76 13.33 9.91
C ILE A 92 -23.05 14.01 9.38
N ALA A 93 -23.79 13.38 8.46
CA ALA A 93 -24.90 14.04 7.78
C ALA A 93 -26.27 13.96 8.47
N HIS A 94 -26.49 13.18 9.55
CA HIS A 94 -27.86 12.97 10.09
C HIS A 94 -28.22 13.80 11.35
N ARG A 95 -27.31 14.58 11.94
CA ARG A 95 -27.62 15.34 13.18
C ARG A 95 -28.11 16.78 13.00
N LEU A 96 -28.40 17.24 11.78
CA LEU A 96 -28.81 18.63 11.53
C LEU A 96 -30.29 18.83 11.13
N ARG A 97 -31.20 17.88 11.38
CA ARG A 97 -32.64 18.07 11.09
C ARG A 97 -33.56 17.80 12.29
N LYS A 98 -33.60 18.76 13.21
CA LYS A 98 -34.74 19.23 14.04
C LYS A 98 -34.14 20.01 15.21
N PRO A 99 -34.51 21.29 15.43
CA PRO A 99 -35.86 21.58 15.93
C PRO A 99 -36.46 22.92 15.45
N ALA A 100 -37.80 23.01 15.46
CA ALA A 100 -38.62 24.21 15.78
C ALA A 100 -39.95 24.19 15.00
N MET A 101 -40.94 23.49 15.53
CA MET A 101 -42.35 23.91 15.43
C MET A 101 -43.01 23.49 16.75
N LYS A 102 -42.73 24.26 17.80
CA LYS A 102 -43.56 24.31 19.01
C LYS A 102 -44.46 25.53 18.81
N GLY A 103 -45.76 25.31 18.67
CA GLY A 103 -46.71 26.41 18.51
C GLY A 103 -48.14 25.94 18.30
N GLY A 104 -48.87 25.79 19.40
CA GLY A 104 -50.32 26.02 19.47
C GLY A 104 -51.22 24.88 19.01
N GLU A 105 -51.48 23.91 19.89
CA GLU A 105 -52.77 23.21 19.87
C GLU A 105 -53.84 24.17 20.44
N ILE A 106 -54.77 24.57 19.57
CA ILE A 106 -56.02 25.24 19.94
C ILE A 106 -57.19 24.39 19.46
N LYS A 107 -57.95 23.92 20.45
CA LYS A 107 -59.43 23.94 20.55
C LYS A 107 -60.29 23.00 19.68
N GLY A 108 -61.26 22.38 20.37
CA GLY A 108 -62.52 21.81 19.84
C GLY A 108 -62.40 20.34 19.45
N GLU A 109 -63.39 19.47 19.61
CA GLU A 109 -64.82 19.64 19.84
C GLU A 109 -65.43 18.30 20.28
N SER A 110 -66.60 18.40 20.89
CA SER A 110 -67.52 17.40 21.44
C SER A 110 -68.03 16.33 20.47
N GLY A 111 -68.45 15.18 21.04
CA GLY A 111 -69.27 14.16 20.38
C GLY A 111 -69.45 12.94 21.27
#